data_AF-A0A6P0VNB7-F1
#
_entry.id   AF-A0A6P0VNB7-F1
#
_cell.length_a   1.000
_cell.length_b   1.000
_cell.length_c   1.000
_cell.angle_alpha   90.00
_cell.angle_beta   90.00
_cell.angle_gamma   90.00
#
_symmetry.space_group_name_H-M   'P 1'
#
loop_
_entity.id
_entity.type
_entity.pdbx_description
1 polymer ?
#
loop_
_entity_poly.entity_id
_entity_poly.type
_entity_poly.pdbx_seq_one_letter_code
_entity_poly.pdbx_strand_id
1 'polypeptide(L)'
;MRTNSCNQTLSSTVRVPGELYETLRHIRLSLESKHQSAAPSVQDMISVALKRFINDWENPNEQSQLLGELLEHRRVARSNMGKRRIDGS
;
A
#
# COMPACT_ATOMS: atom_id res chain seq x y z
N MET A 1 32.52 -14.81 -20.28
CA MET A 1 31.12 -14.54 -20.67
C MET A 1 30.46 -13.79 -19.51
N ARG A 2 30.12 -12.51 -19.69
CA ARG A 2 29.46 -11.69 -18.66
C ARG A 2 27.95 -11.74 -18.92
N THR A 3 27.18 -12.32 -18.01
CA THR A 3 25.71 -12.23 -18.05
C THR A 3 25.30 -10.89 -17.47
N ASN A 4 24.97 -9.94 -18.34
CA ASN A 4 24.30 -8.71 -17.95
C ASN A 4 22.89 -9.07 -17.45
N SER A 5 22.72 -9.17 -16.13
CA SER A 5 21.39 -9.22 -15.52
C SER A 5 20.78 -7.82 -15.62
N CYS A 6 20.04 -7.57 -16.70
CA CYS A 6 19.22 -6.38 -16.81
C CYS A 6 18.14 -6.48 -15.73
N ASN A 7 18.26 -5.66 -14.68
CA ASN A 7 17.17 -5.33 -13.79
C ASN A 7 16.05 -4.69 -14.62
N GLN A 8 15.22 -5.52 -15.25
CA GLN A 8 13.91 -5.09 -15.71
C GLN A 8 13.13 -4.76 -14.44
N THR A 9 13.04 -3.47 -14.12
CA THR A 9 12.01 -2.98 -13.22
C THR A 9 10.67 -3.33 -13.88
N LEU A 10 10.13 -4.50 -13.53
CA LEU A 10 8.75 -4.85 -13.84
C LEU A 10 7.91 -3.68 -13.34
N SER A 11 7.39 -2.87 -14.27
CA SER A 11 6.48 -1.78 -13.94
C SER A 11 5.19 -2.42 -13.48
N SER A 12 5.10 -2.75 -12.20
CA SER A 12 3.88 -3.26 -11.59
C SER A 12 3.05 -2.06 -11.18
N THR A 13 1.99 -1.78 -11.95
CA THR A 13 0.99 -0.82 -11.51
C THR A 13 0.24 -1.42 -10.32
N VAL A 14 0.56 -0.97 -9.11
CA VAL A 14 -0.17 -1.34 -7.90
C VAL A 14 -1.50 -0.60 -7.91
N ARG A 15 -2.61 -1.34 -7.94
CA ARG A 15 -3.95 -0.75 -7.78
C ARG A 15 -4.21 -0.50 -6.31
N VAL A 16 -4.37 0.77 -5.97
CA VAL A 16 -4.76 1.21 -4.63
C VAL A 16 -6.28 1.37 -4.58
N PRO A 17 -6.98 0.85 -3.55
CA PRO A 17 -8.40 1.13 -3.32
C PRO A 17 -8.69 2.62 -3.35
N GLY A 18 -9.83 3.02 -3.95
CA GLY A 18 -10.16 4.45 -4.16
C GLY A 18 -10.15 5.27 -2.88
N GLU A 19 -10.67 4.72 -1.78
CA GLU A 19 -10.68 5.37 -0.46
C GLU A 19 -9.25 5.69 0.05
N LEU A 20 -8.32 4.74 -0.11
CA LEU A 20 -6.92 4.93 0.28
C LEU A 20 -6.24 5.96 -0.63
N TYR A 21 -6.55 5.96 -1.93
CA TYR A 21 -6.03 6.95 -2.86
C TYR A 21 -6.50 8.37 -2.50
N GLU A 22 -7.79 8.56 -2.20
CA GLU A 22 -8.31 9.88 -1.80
C GLU A 22 -7.68 10.37 -0.50
N THR A 23 -7.48 9.47 0.47
CA THR A 23 -6.78 9.80 1.72
C THR A 23 -5.34 10.24 1.45
N LEU A 24 -4.60 9.50 0.62
CA LEU A 24 -3.24 9.88 0.22
C LEU A 24 -3.23 11.20 -0.56
N ARG A 25 -4.23 11.45 -1.41
CA ARG A 25 -4.38 12.69 -2.15
C ARG A 25 -4.61 13.88 -1.23
N HIS A 26 -5.43 13.75 -0.19
CA HIS A 26 -5.60 14.80 0.82
C HIS A 26 -4.30 15.11 1.56
N ILE A 27 -3.54 14.09 1.97
CA ILE A 27 -2.22 14.28 2.59
C ILE A 27 -1.30 15.07 1.65
N ARG A 28 -1.22 14.65 0.38
CA ARG A 28 -0.42 15.36 -0.64
C ARG A 28 -0.81 16.83 -0.75
N LEU A 29 -2.10 17.16 -0.88
CA LEU A 29 -2.55 18.55 -1.01
C LEU A 29 -2.18 19.40 0.22
N SER A 30 -2.26 18.82 1.42
CA SER A 30 -1.85 19.50 2.66
C SER A 30 -0.34 19.73 2.76
N LEU A 31 0.47 18.91 2.09
CA LEU A 31 1.92 19.08 2.01
C LEU A 31 2.30 20.04 0.89
N GLU A 32 1.56 20.03 -0.22
CA GLU A 32 1.76 20.94 -1.35
C GLU A 32 1.54 22.41 -0.94
N SER A 33 0.58 22.68 -0.06
CA SER A 33 0.41 24.03 0.48
C SER A 33 1.60 24.54 1.31
N LYS A 34 2.43 23.63 1.85
CA LYS A 34 3.58 23.95 2.71
C LYS A 34 4.93 23.87 1.98
N HIS A 35 5.05 22.93 1.05
CA HIS A 35 6.32 22.56 0.40
C HIS A 35 6.30 22.79 -1.11
N GLN A 36 5.15 23.19 -1.69
CA GLN A 36 4.98 23.50 -3.11
C GLN A 36 5.53 22.36 -4.00
N SER A 37 6.46 22.66 -4.89
CA SER A 37 7.08 21.70 -5.81
C SER A 37 7.93 20.62 -5.14
N ALA A 38 8.29 20.78 -3.86
CA ALA A 38 9.02 19.79 -3.09
C ALA A 38 8.11 18.81 -2.33
N ALA A 39 6.78 18.96 -2.43
CA ALA A 39 5.85 18.05 -1.78
C ALA A 39 5.92 16.64 -2.39
N PRO A 40 5.86 15.59 -1.56
CA PRO A 40 5.96 14.21 -2.04
C PRO A 40 4.74 13.84 -2.90
N SER A 41 4.98 13.03 -3.93
CA SER A 41 3.91 12.44 -4.73
C SER A 41 3.21 11.31 -3.97
N VAL A 42 2.05 10.89 -4.47
CA VAL A 42 1.35 9.70 -3.95
C VAL A 42 2.23 8.46 -4.08
N GLN A 43 3.00 8.35 -5.17
CA GLN A 43 3.93 7.24 -5.39
C GLN A 43 5.06 7.23 -4.36
N ASP A 44 5.57 8.39 -3.95
CA ASP A 44 6.60 8.49 -2.91
C ASP A 44 6.07 7.98 -1.57
N MET A 45 4.85 8.39 -1.20
CA MET A 45 4.20 7.95 0.03
C MET A 45 3.96 6.43 0.03
N ILE A 46 3.47 5.87 -1.09
CA ILE A 46 3.30 4.42 -1.24
C ILE A 46 4.66 3.70 -1.12
N SER A 47 5.69 4.22 -1.78
CA SER A 47 7.02 3.61 -1.76
C SER A 47 7.61 3.59 -0.35
N VAL A 48 7.44 4.65 0.43
CA VAL A 48 7.87 4.70 1.84
C VAL A 48 7.06 3.72 2.69
N ALA A 49 5.74 3.66 2.51
CA ALA A 49 4.88 2.75 3.26
C ALA A 49 5.24 1.28 3.01
N LEU A 50 5.49 0.89 1.75
CA LEU A 50 5.90 -0.47 1.40
C LEU A 50 7.28 -0.82 1.94
N LYS A 51 8.24 0.12 1.90
CA LYS A 51 9.56 -0.08 2.51
C LYS A 51 9.46 -0.29 4.02
N ARG A 52 8.64 0.49 4.70
CA ARG A 52 8.37 0.31 6.14
C ARG A 52 7.76 -1.05 6.43
N PHE A 53 6.72 -1.43 5.67
CA PHE A 53 6.09 -2.73 5.80
C PHE A 53 7.10 -3.89 5.67
N ILE A 54 8.00 -3.83 4.69
CA ILE A 54 9.06 -4.85 4.51
C ILE A 54 10.02 -4.85 5.70
N ASN A 55 10.47 -3.67 6.15
CA ASN A 55 11.37 -3.55 7.29
C ASN A 55 10.73 -4.10 8.58
N ASP A 56 9.45 -3.81 8.81
CA ASP A 56 8.70 -4.26 9.98
C ASP A 56 8.52 -5.79 9.94
N TRP A 57 8.39 -6.38 8.74
CA TRP A 57 8.37 -7.84 8.58
C TRP A 57 9.71 -8.51 8.93
N GLU A 58 10.83 -7.83 8.65
CA GLU A 58 12.18 -8.32 8.98
C GLU A 58 12.56 -8.11 10.45
N ASN A 59 11.79 -7.32 11.19
CA ASN A 59 12.01 -7.04 12.61
C ASN A 59 11.17 -7.98 13.50
N PRO A 60 11.76 -8.92 14.25
CA PRO A 60 11.01 -9.90 15.03
C PRO A 60 10.02 -9.31 16.05
N ASN A 61 10.31 -8.11 16.58
CA ASN A 61 9.47 -7.44 17.57
C ASN A 61 8.18 -6.89 16.93
N GLU A 62 8.28 -6.38 15.70
CA GLU A 62 7.17 -5.79 14.96
C GLU A 62 6.42 -6.82 14.11
N GLN A 63 7.13 -7.88 13.68
CA GLN A 63 6.60 -8.94 12.80
C GLN A 63 5.36 -9.62 13.38
N SER A 64 5.34 -9.88 14.69
CA SER A 64 4.20 -10.55 15.34
C SER A 64 2.94 -9.69 15.29
N GLN A 65 3.07 -8.38 15.52
CA GLN A 65 1.95 -7.44 15.41
C GLN A 65 1.49 -7.33 13.96
N LEU A 66 2.43 -7.14 13.03
CA LEU A 66 2.14 -7.04 11.60
C LEU A 66 1.42 -8.28 11.06
N LEU A 67 1.84 -9.47 11.47
CA LEU A 67 1.17 -10.72 11.12
C LEU A 67 -0.28 -10.76 11.65
N GLY A 68 -0.50 -10.33 12.89
CA GLY A 68 -1.84 -10.25 13.48
C GLY A 68 -2.77 -9.35 12.66
N GLU A 69 -2.29 -8.16 12.29
CA GLU A 69 -3.04 -7.20 11.46
C GLU A 69 -3.38 -7.78 10.08
N LEU A 70 -2.42 -8.45 9.42
CA LEU A 70 -2.64 -9.10 8.13
C LEU A 70 -3.70 -10.20 8.19
N LEU A 71 -3.64 -11.04 9.23
CA LEU A 71 -4.59 -12.13 9.42
C LEU A 71 -6.00 -11.60 9.70
N GLU A 72 -6.13 -10.55 10.51
CA GLU A 72 -7.41 -9.92 10.80
C GLU A 72 -8.00 -9.26 9.54
N HIS A 73 -7.19 -8.52 8.79
CA HIS A 73 -7.62 -7.93 7.52
C HIS A 73 -8.11 -9.01 6.54
N ARG A 74 -7.41 -10.15 6.46
CA ARG A 74 -7.82 -11.29 5.64
C ARG A 74 -9.13 -11.90 6.14
N ARG A 75 -9.34 -12.01 7.45
CA ARG A 75 -10.58 -12.52 8.06
C ARG A 75 -11.77 -11.63 7.68
N VAL A 76 -11.62 -10.31 7.81
CA VAL A 76 -12.65 -9.33 7.42
C VAL A 76 -12.96 -9.41 5.92
N ALA A 77 -11.94 -9.43 5.07
CA ALA A 77 -12.12 -9.56 3.63
C ALA A 77 -12.88 -10.84 3.24
N ARG A 78 -12.60 -11.97 3.91
CA ARG A 78 -13.32 -13.23 3.72
C ARG A 78 -14.77 -13.16 4.18
N SER A 79 -15.03 -12.51 5.31
CA SER A 79 -16.39 -12.29 5.84
C SER A 79 -17.26 -11.48 4.87
N ASN A 80 -16.66 -10.50 4.18
CA ASN A 80 -17.37 -9.63 3.24
C ASN A 80 -17.65 -10.30 1.88
N MET A 81 -16.87 -11.32 1.47
CA MET A 81 -17.12 -12.04 0.20
C MET A 81 -18.44 -12.83 0.19
N GLY A 82 -18.88 -13.36 1.34
CA GLY A 82 -20.15 -14.09 1.46
C GLY A 82 -21.40 -13.20 1.61
N LYS A 83 -21.21 -11.89 1.76
CA LYS A 83 -22.31 -10.92 2.00
C LYS A 83 -22.81 -10.23 0.74
N ARG A 84 -22.40 -10.65 -0.46
CA ARG A 84 -23.05 -10.21 -1.71
C ARG A 84 -24.47 -10.80 -1.78
N ARG A 85 -25.42 -10.18 -1.07
CA ARG A 85 -26.86 -10.34 -1.29
C ARG A 85 -27.31 -9.25 -2.25
N ILE A 86 -27.67 -9.64 -3.47
CA ILE A 86 -29.05 -9.63 -3.97
C ILE A 86 -29.64 -8.20 -3.94
N ASP A 87 -29.11 -7.31 -4.78
CA ASP A 87 -29.88 -6.15 -5.24
C ASP A 87 -30.18 -6.38 -6.72
N GLY A 88 -31.27 -7.11 -6.89
CA GLY A 88 -31.89 -7.50 -8.14
C GLY A 88 -33.32 -7.90 -7.79
N SER A 89 -34.10 -6.94 -7.32
CA SER A 89 -35.56 -7.00 -7.17
C SER A 89 -36.10 -5.60 -7.33
#